data_AF-A0A9X2XIF1-F1
#
_entry.id   AF-A0A9X2XIF1-F1
#
_cell.length_a   1.000
_cell.length_b   1.000
_cell.length_c   1.000
_cell.angle_alpha   90.00
_cell.angle_beta   90.00
_cell.angle_gamma   90.00
#
_symmetry.space_group_name_H-M   'P 1'
#
loop_
_entity.id
_entity.type
_entity.pdbx_description
1 polymer ?
#
loop_
_entity_poly.entity_id
_entity_poly.type
_entity_poly.pdbx_seq_one_letter_code
_entity_poly.pdbx_strand_id
1 'polypeptide(L)'
;MLNDKESPFTLTLTAGGLCLPVLRFSGQEALNQPFRFEIEVMGLAPALAPGRLLHQSAYLRLDDGQGIHGIIHSASCEHRASHRLSYRLLLVPRLQTLDGSPRRRVFVQLSVPQILQRLLAEHHLPTDSYLLKTSLGHYPVRAFCIQYDESDLAFLQRLCEEEGIHYHFEHRIDGHVVVFADDNMHLPQQPLLIAFNSETEAPTPAVNSLFQRHDAVHPHALAGVRNRGRQASEQLAANHPVTDPGAMPAALSPEQRHAERRSRRHLERQRCQYRCVQGRSDCTGLLSGRLLQVTDHPVASFNEQWLVTELRHQGQQSSILDPTPVSHRYHNDFTALPWSTEFRPPLKQPRPNIPGYHLAQVLGVPGHPAKRDDQGRIAVRLWPSHAAGEEDEPLYLPIAMTHAGGCIPQEALPRAGSEVWVSFLDSDPDRPILCLDTRQTRSPRNTRPEQDSSLLLDWLRHHTGP
;
A
#
# COMPACT_ATOMS: atom_id res chain seq x y z
N MET A 1 37.78 -30.53 -5.38
CA MET A 1 37.15 -30.69 -4.06
C MET A 1 36.42 -29.39 -3.76
N LEU A 2 35.10 -29.35 -3.86
CA LEU A 2 34.33 -28.16 -3.44
C LEU A 2 34.47 -28.07 -1.93
N ASN A 3 35.13 -27.02 -1.45
CA ASN A 3 35.31 -26.81 -0.02
C ASN A 3 34.02 -26.15 0.49
N ASP A 4 33.21 -26.87 1.28
CA ASP A 4 31.97 -26.35 1.93
C ASP A 4 32.24 -25.23 2.97
N LYS A 5 33.47 -24.71 3.06
CA LYS A 5 33.89 -23.83 4.18
C LYS A 5 33.42 -22.39 4.09
N GLU A 6 33.01 -21.87 2.93
CA GLU A 6 32.39 -20.54 2.85
C GLU A 6 31.28 -20.53 1.80
N SER A 7 30.04 -20.75 2.26
CA SER A 7 28.86 -20.48 1.44
C SER A 7 28.81 -18.96 1.20
N PRO A 8 28.81 -18.49 -0.07
CA PRO A 8 28.76 -17.06 -0.38
C PRO A 8 27.45 -16.44 0.14
N PHE A 9 26.36 -17.21 0.11
CA PHE A 9 25.04 -16.78 0.55
C PHE A 9 24.69 -17.39 1.90
N THR A 10 24.41 -16.55 2.88
CA THR A 10 24.06 -17.00 4.24
C THR A 10 22.83 -16.28 4.73
N LEU A 11 21.97 -16.99 5.44
CA LEU A 11 20.85 -16.40 6.15
C LEU A 11 21.18 -16.37 7.65
N THR A 12 21.29 -15.17 8.21
CA THR A 12 21.59 -14.99 9.63
C THR A 12 20.35 -14.52 10.37
N LEU A 13 19.91 -15.26 11.39
CA LEU A 13 18.86 -14.83 12.31
C LEU A 13 19.45 -13.80 13.29
N THR A 14 19.03 -12.54 13.21
CA THR A 14 19.72 -11.43 13.89
C THR A 14 19.55 -11.45 15.42
N ALA A 15 18.45 -12.01 15.92
CA ALA A 15 18.20 -12.13 17.36
C ALA A 15 18.96 -13.31 18.02
N GLY A 16 19.28 -14.35 17.26
CA GLY A 16 19.87 -15.60 17.79
C GLY A 16 21.29 -15.89 17.29
N GLY A 17 21.82 -15.09 16.36
CA GLY A 17 23.13 -15.31 15.72
C GLY A 17 23.22 -16.58 14.89
N LEU A 18 22.11 -17.30 14.70
CA LEU A 18 22.09 -18.54 13.94
C LEU A 18 22.31 -18.24 12.45
N CYS A 19 23.45 -18.65 11.93
CA CYS A 19 23.82 -18.53 10.52
C CYS A 19 23.57 -19.86 9.81
N LEU A 20 22.73 -19.84 8.77
CA LEU A 20 22.36 -21.00 7.97
C LEU A 20 22.89 -20.84 6.53
N PRO A 21 23.53 -21.87 5.96
CA PRO A 21 23.94 -21.85 4.55
C PRO A 21 22.72 -21.81 3.63
N VAL A 22 22.75 -20.94 2.63
CA VAL A 22 21.68 -20.84 1.64
C VAL A 22 22.01 -21.74 0.45
N LEU A 23 21.08 -22.64 0.12
CA LEU A 23 21.18 -23.53 -1.05
C LEU A 23 20.76 -22.79 -2.32
N ARG A 24 19.63 -22.08 -2.24
CA ARG A 24 19.12 -21.23 -3.31
C ARG A 24 18.15 -20.18 -2.76
N PHE A 25 17.95 -19.13 -3.52
CA PHE A 25 16.89 -18.16 -3.26
C PHE A 25 16.35 -17.58 -4.55
N SER A 26 15.09 -17.16 -4.51
CA SER A 26 14.43 -16.35 -5.52
C SER A 26 13.83 -15.14 -4.83
N GLY A 27 14.15 -13.94 -5.30
CA GLY A 27 13.75 -12.69 -4.68
C GLY A 27 13.13 -11.73 -5.68
N GLN A 28 12.20 -10.90 -5.23
CA GLN A 28 11.72 -9.75 -5.97
C GLN A 28 11.74 -8.53 -5.07
N GLU A 29 12.21 -7.41 -5.59
CA GLU A 29 12.06 -6.10 -4.97
C GLU A 29 11.71 -5.06 -6.04
N ALA A 30 10.98 -4.02 -5.65
CA ALA A 30 10.67 -2.91 -6.53
C ALA A 30 10.31 -1.67 -5.72
N LEU A 31 10.48 -0.51 -6.34
CA LEU A 31 9.88 0.72 -5.84
C LEU A 31 8.38 0.52 -5.66
N ASN A 32 7.85 0.97 -4.53
CA ASN A 32 6.45 0.88 -4.14
C ASN A 32 5.89 -0.55 -4.04
N GLN A 33 6.73 -1.56 -3.79
CA GLN A 33 6.28 -2.92 -3.50
C GLN A 33 7.07 -3.50 -2.32
N PRO A 34 6.44 -4.21 -1.38
CA PRO A 34 7.15 -4.99 -0.38
C PRO A 34 8.03 -6.03 -1.08
N PHE A 35 9.32 -6.10 -0.73
CA PHE A 35 10.18 -7.15 -1.27
C PHE A 35 9.77 -8.52 -0.73
N ARG A 36 10.09 -9.57 -1.48
CA ARG A 36 9.77 -10.95 -1.12
C ARG A 36 10.91 -11.86 -1.56
N PHE A 37 11.51 -12.57 -0.62
CA PHE A 37 12.58 -13.54 -0.89
C PHE A 37 12.19 -14.92 -0.38
N GLU A 38 12.09 -15.88 -1.29
CA GLU A 38 11.94 -17.29 -0.99
C GLU A 38 13.33 -17.92 -0.92
N ILE A 39 13.69 -18.41 0.26
CA ILE A 39 15.05 -18.82 0.60
C ILE A 39 15.01 -20.27 1.04
N GLU A 40 15.84 -21.09 0.42
CA GLU A 40 16.06 -22.46 0.83
C GLU A 40 17.40 -22.54 1.57
N VAL A 41 17.35 -22.98 2.83
CA VAL A 41 18.54 -23.10 3.68
C VAL A 41 18.76 -24.55 4.11
N MET A 42 20.04 -24.90 4.29
CA MET A 42 20.41 -26.16 4.91
C MET A 42 20.07 -26.13 6.40
N GLY A 43 19.31 -27.11 6.86
CA GLY A 43 18.88 -27.22 8.26
C GLY A 43 19.95 -27.81 9.16
N LEU A 44 19.85 -27.49 10.45
CA LEU A 44 20.66 -28.12 11.50
C LEU A 44 20.06 -29.46 11.95
N ALA A 45 20.92 -30.36 12.45
CA ALA A 45 20.52 -31.52 13.23
C ALA A 45 20.86 -31.27 14.72
N PRO A 46 19.90 -31.37 15.66
CA PRO A 46 18.49 -31.77 15.49
C PRO A 46 17.61 -30.69 14.81
N ALA A 47 16.51 -31.13 14.20
CA ALA A 47 15.57 -30.25 13.49
C ALA A 47 14.94 -29.21 14.43
N LEU A 48 15.02 -27.94 14.06
CA LEU A 48 14.21 -26.87 14.63
C LEU A 48 12.77 -26.96 14.13
N ALA A 49 11.81 -26.79 15.04
CA ALA A 49 10.40 -26.64 14.67
C ALA A 49 10.21 -25.34 13.86
N PRO A 50 9.57 -25.37 12.67
CA PRO A 50 9.40 -24.18 11.82
C PRO A 50 8.74 -23.00 12.53
N GLY A 51 7.80 -23.25 13.45
CA GLY A 51 7.15 -22.21 14.24
C GLY A 51 8.11 -21.37 15.08
N ARG A 52 9.29 -21.89 15.44
CA ARG A 52 10.33 -21.09 16.13
C ARG A 52 10.98 -20.05 15.22
N LEU A 53 10.96 -20.25 13.90
CA LEU A 53 11.58 -19.34 12.94
C LEU A 53 10.66 -18.17 12.55
N LEU A 54 9.34 -18.33 12.73
CA LEU A 54 8.36 -17.31 12.39
C LEU A 54 8.60 -16.01 13.17
N HIS A 55 8.37 -14.88 12.51
CA HIS A 55 8.52 -13.51 13.03
C HIS A 55 9.94 -13.12 13.47
N GLN A 56 10.93 -14.01 13.32
CA GLN A 56 12.32 -13.65 13.57
C GLN A 56 12.84 -12.72 12.47
N SER A 57 13.64 -11.74 12.87
CA SER A 57 14.39 -10.91 11.94
C SER A 57 15.58 -11.69 11.39
N ALA A 58 15.82 -11.56 10.09
CA ALA A 58 16.88 -12.29 9.40
C ALA A 58 17.53 -11.43 8.31
N TYR A 59 18.81 -11.68 8.07
CA TYR A 59 19.62 -11.02 7.05
C TYR A 59 20.11 -12.05 6.03
N LEU A 60 19.64 -11.93 4.80
CA LEU A 60 20.15 -12.69 3.65
C LEU A 60 21.38 -11.94 3.11
N ARG A 61 22.58 -12.47 3.36
CA ARG A 61 23.82 -11.95 2.79
C ARG A 61 23.94 -12.42 1.33
N LEU A 62 24.08 -11.46 0.42
CA LEU A 62 24.35 -11.70 -1.01
C LEU A 62 25.85 -11.64 -1.31
N ASP A 63 26.55 -10.72 -0.65
CA ASP A 63 28.00 -10.51 -0.80
C ASP A 63 28.55 -9.78 0.44
N ASP A 64 29.85 -9.49 0.48
CA ASP A 64 30.48 -8.71 1.54
C ASP A 64 29.90 -7.28 1.59
N GLY A 65 29.04 -7.05 2.59
CA GLY A 65 28.38 -5.76 2.83
C GLY A 65 27.10 -5.52 2.04
N GLN A 66 26.62 -6.48 1.23
CA GLN A 66 25.34 -6.39 0.53
C GLN A 66 24.40 -7.52 0.95
N GLY A 67 23.13 -7.18 1.17
CA GLY A 67 22.15 -8.15 1.61
C GLY A 67 20.81 -7.55 1.97
N ILE A 68 19.85 -8.43 2.21
CA ILE A 68 18.45 -8.12 2.41
C ILE A 68 18.06 -8.48 3.84
N HIS A 69 17.77 -7.45 4.64
CA HIS A 69 17.16 -7.64 5.96
C HIS A 69 15.64 -7.73 5.84
N GLY A 70 15.02 -8.69 6.50
CA GLY A 70 13.57 -8.80 6.62
C GLY A 70 13.13 -9.59 7.85
N ILE A 71 11.88 -10.01 7.84
CA ILE A 71 11.25 -10.87 8.84
C ILE A 71 10.79 -12.17 8.17
N ILE A 72 10.97 -13.29 8.86
CA ILE A 72 10.48 -14.59 8.40
C ILE A 72 8.96 -14.64 8.57
N HIS A 73 8.23 -14.60 7.45
CA HIS A 73 6.78 -14.64 7.40
C HIS A 73 6.22 -16.07 7.28
N SER A 74 6.94 -16.95 6.61
CA SER A 74 6.57 -18.36 6.47
C SER A 74 7.81 -19.23 6.61
N ALA A 75 7.65 -20.40 7.20
CA ALA A 75 8.70 -21.39 7.36
C ALA A 75 8.12 -22.80 7.20
N SER A 76 8.75 -23.62 6.36
CA SER A 76 8.48 -25.05 6.28
C SER A 76 9.78 -25.84 6.45
N CYS A 77 9.67 -27.06 6.96
CA CYS A 77 10.76 -28.02 7.05
C CYS A 77 10.49 -29.14 6.05
N GLU A 78 11.47 -29.43 5.21
CA GLU A 78 11.44 -30.52 4.25
C GLU A 78 12.53 -31.53 4.63
N HIS A 79 12.18 -32.82 4.57
CA HIS A 79 13.14 -33.90 4.66
C HIS A 79 13.51 -34.36 3.26
N ARG A 80 14.78 -34.29 2.91
CA ARG A 80 15.29 -34.76 1.61
C ARG A 80 15.86 -36.15 1.72
N ALA A 81 15.83 -36.88 0.60
CA ALA A 81 16.60 -38.11 0.44
C ALA A 81 18.06 -37.85 0.86
N SER A 82 18.71 -38.82 1.51
CA SER A 82 20.01 -38.71 2.23
C SER A 82 19.95 -38.20 3.69
N HIS A 83 18.80 -38.28 4.37
CA HIS A 83 18.62 -37.85 5.77
C HIS A 83 18.90 -36.37 6.06
N ARG A 84 18.69 -35.48 5.09
CA ARG A 84 18.93 -34.04 5.26
C ARG A 84 17.67 -33.27 5.57
N LEU A 85 17.82 -32.29 6.45
CA LEU A 85 16.80 -31.31 6.77
C LEU A 85 17.09 -30.05 5.95
N SER A 86 16.08 -29.53 5.27
CA SER A 86 16.14 -28.23 4.61
C SER A 86 14.93 -27.40 5.03
N TYR A 87 15.11 -26.09 5.14
CA TYR A 87 14.00 -25.18 5.41
C TYR A 87 13.72 -24.32 4.20
N ARG A 88 12.44 -24.11 3.89
CA ARG A 88 12.00 -23.08 2.96
C ARG A 88 11.42 -21.94 3.77
N LEU A 89 12.01 -20.76 3.60
CA LEU A 89 11.70 -19.58 4.39
C LEU A 89 11.26 -18.46 3.46
N LEU A 90 10.26 -17.70 3.88
CA LEU A 90 9.79 -16.51 3.20
C LEU A 90 10.21 -15.28 3.98
N LEU A 91 11.13 -14.49 3.43
CA LEU A 91 11.62 -13.25 4.01
C LEU A 91 10.90 -12.05 3.36
N VAL A 92 10.30 -11.18 4.20
CA VAL A 92 9.50 -10.01 3.79
C VAL A 92 9.84 -8.79 4.66
N PRO A 93 9.50 -7.55 4.26
CA PRO A 93 9.66 -6.39 5.13
C PRO A 93 8.67 -6.40 6.29
N ARG A 94 8.96 -5.60 7.33
CA ARG A 94 8.01 -5.27 8.41
C ARG A 94 6.70 -4.70 7.87
N LEU A 95 6.75 -3.93 6.79
CA LEU A 95 5.57 -3.36 6.13
C LEU A 95 4.54 -4.42 5.73
N GLN A 96 4.94 -5.68 5.53
CA GLN A 96 4.03 -6.78 5.19
C GLN A 96 3.02 -7.08 6.30
N THR A 97 3.24 -6.65 7.56
CA THR A 97 2.26 -6.84 8.65
C THR A 97 0.95 -6.10 8.41
N LEU A 98 0.97 -5.04 7.58
CA LEU A 98 -0.22 -4.29 7.19
C LEU A 98 -1.12 -5.08 6.22
N ASP A 99 -0.63 -6.18 5.64
CA ASP A 99 -1.37 -7.02 4.70
C ASP A 99 -2.27 -8.04 5.42
N GLY A 100 -3.12 -7.51 6.31
CA GLY A 100 -4.12 -8.28 7.05
C GLY A 100 -5.46 -8.40 6.32
N SER A 101 -6.48 -8.82 7.06
CA SER A 101 -7.85 -8.86 6.55
C SER A 101 -8.33 -7.47 6.13
N PRO A 102 -9.12 -7.36 5.04
CA PRO A 102 -9.72 -6.10 4.60
C PRO A 102 -10.52 -5.41 5.71
N ARG A 103 -10.47 -4.07 5.73
CA ARG A 103 -11.15 -3.24 6.74
C ARG A 103 -12.03 -2.18 6.09
N ARG A 104 -12.97 -1.65 6.88
CA ARG A 104 -13.79 -0.49 6.55
C ARG A 104 -13.63 0.54 7.64
N ARG A 105 -13.06 1.70 7.31
CA ARG A 105 -12.76 2.77 8.28
C ARG A 105 -12.87 4.13 7.63
N VAL A 106 -13.12 5.14 8.45
CA VAL A 106 -13.13 6.54 8.05
C VAL A 106 -12.05 7.29 8.84
N PHE A 107 -11.10 7.87 8.14
CA PHE A 107 -10.08 8.76 8.69
C PHE A 107 -10.58 10.19 8.54
N VAL A 108 -10.80 10.92 9.63
CA VAL A 108 -11.38 12.27 9.63
C VAL A 108 -10.30 13.28 10.00
N GLN A 109 -10.29 14.47 9.36
CA GLN A 109 -9.34 15.56 9.64
C GLN A 109 -7.85 15.16 9.64
N LEU A 110 -7.45 14.28 8.71
CA LEU A 110 -6.06 13.87 8.54
C LEU A 110 -5.55 14.14 7.12
N SER A 111 -4.29 14.57 7.00
CA SER A 111 -3.55 14.56 5.73
C SER A 111 -3.05 13.15 5.40
N VAL A 112 -2.72 12.89 4.13
CA VAL A 112 -2.22 11.57 3.73
C VAL A 112 -0.99 11.13 4.53
N PRO A 113 0.06 11.94 4.73
CA PRO A 113 1.20 11.54 5.56
C PRO A 113 0.82 11.18 7.01
N GLN A 114 -0.16 11.87 7.59
CA GLN A 114 -0.66 11.55 8.93
C GLN A 114 -1.43 10.21 8.95
N ILE A 115 -2.22 9.92 7.91
CA ILE A 115 -2.86 8.61 7.74
C ILE A 115 -1.81 7.52 7.63
N LEU A 116 -0.79 7.70 6.78
CA LEU A 116 0.32 6.75 6.64
C LEU A 116 1.00 6.50 7.99
N GLN A 117 1.35 7.56 8.72
CA GLN A 117 1.97 7.44 10.04
C GLN A 117 1.09 6.69 11.04
N ARG A 118 -0.23 6.96 11.04
CA ARG A 118 -1.20 6.26 11.90
C ARG A 118 -1.24 4.76 11.59
N LEU A 119 -1.33 4.38 10.32
CA LEU A 119 -1.32 2.96 9.91
C LEU A 119 -0.04 2.24 10.36
N LEU A 120 1.13 2.87 10.19
CA LEU A 120 2.40 2.29 10.62
C LEU A 120 2.46 2.13 12.15
N ALA A 121 1.94 3.11 12.90
CA ALA A 121 1.91 3.08 14.36
C ALA A 121 0.92 2.02 14.91
N GLU A 122 -0.27 1.90 14.33
CA GLU A 122 -1.28 0.89 14.71
C GLU A 122 -0.77 -0.55 14.54
N HIS A 123 0.12 -0.76 13.57
CA HIS A 123 0.80 -2.04 13.33
C HIS A 123 2.11 -2.20 14.11
N HIS A 124 2.39 -1.29 15.05
CA HIS A 124 3.54 -1.33 15.95
C HIS A 124 4.89 -1.36 15.22
N LEU A 125 5.00 -0.71 14.06
CA LEU A 125 6.29 -0.57 13.40
C LEU A 125 7.20 0.33 14.24
N PRO A 126 8.44 -0.10 14.54
CA PRO A 126 9.40 0.73 15.27
C PRO A 126 9.62 2.08 14.59
N THR A 127 9.71 3.17 15.36
CA THR A 127 9.82 4.54 14.83
C THR A 127 11.09 4.78 14.01
N ASP A 128 12.15 4.02 14.28
CA ASP A 128 13.42 4.02 13.53
C ASP A 128 13.37 3.16 12.25
N SER A 129 12.29 2.41 12.02
CA SER A 129 12.12 1.53 10.86
C SER A 129 11.36 2.15 9.69
N TYR A 130 10.96 3.42 9.78
CA TYR A 130 10.35 4.15 8.68
C TYR A 130 10.75 5.63 8.67
N LEU A 131 10.77 6.23 7.48
CA LEU A 131 11.01 7.66 7.28
C LEU A 131 9.96 8.23 6.34
N LEU A 132 9.33 9.34 6.73
CA LEU A 132 8.41 10.11 5.90
C LEU A 132 9.11 11.39 5.45
N LYS A 133 9.55 11.42 4.18
CA LYS A 133 10.25 12.53 3.52
C LYS A 133 9.31 13.23 2.53
N THR A 134 8.21 13.73 3.05
CA THR A 134 7.11 14.32 2.28
C THR A 134 7.11 15.85 2.34
N SER A 135 8.27 16.46 2.61
CA SER A 135 8.41 17.89 2.92
C SER A 135 8.25 18.81 1.70
N LEU A 136 8.44 18.30 0.48
CA LEU A 136 8.24 19.06 -0.75
C LEU A 136 6.75 19.16 -1.12
N GLY A 137 5.97 18.16 -0.69
CA GLY A 137 4.54 18.01 -0.91
C GLY A 137 3.66 18.89 -0.03
N HIS A 138 2.70 19.60 -0.63
CA HIS A 138 1.60 20.20 0.12
C HIS A 138 0.46 19.18 0.21
N TYR A 139 0.29 18.59 1.40
CA TYR A 139 -0.73 17.61 1.71
C TYR A 139 -1.83 18.27 2.57
N PRO A 140 -2.92 18.76 1.96
CA PRO A 140 -4.00 19.36 2.74
C PRO A 140 -4.62 18.33 3.69
N VAL A 141 -5.05 18.79 4.85
CA VAL A 141 -5.89 17.99 5.75
C VAL A 141 -7.18 17.67 5.02
N ARG A 142 -7.49 16.37 4.87
CA ARG A 142 -8.72 15.92 4.24
C ARG A 142 -9.84 15.98 5.27
N ALA A 143 -11.03 16.44 4.84
CA ALA A 143 -12.21 16.40 5.71
C ALA A 143 -12.48 14.97 6.19
N PHE A 144 -12.33 14.00 5.28
CA PHE A 144 -12.26 12.58 5.58
C PHE A 144 -11.54 11.82 4.45
N CYS A 145 -11.17 10.58 4.72
CA CYS A 145 -10.67 9.61 3.74
C CYS A 145 -11.18 8.22 4.13
N ILE A 146 -11.77 7.50 3.18
CA ILE A 146 -12.35 6.19 3.43
C ILE A 146 -11.40 5.07 2.99
N GLN A 147 -11.23 4.11 3.87
CA GLN A 147 -10.73 2.78 3.58
C GLN A 147 -11.93 1.83 3.45
N TYR A 148 -12.09 1.14 2.32
CA TYR A 148 -13.25 0.27 2.09
C TYR A 148 -12.87 -1.04 1.43
N ASP A 149 -13.06 -2.15 2.16
CA ASP A 149 -12.79 -3.52 1.69
C ASP A 149 -11.37 -3.72 1.15
N GLU A 150 -10.40 -3.04 1.75
CA GLU A 150 -8.99 -3.12 1.42
C GLU A 150 -8.16 -3.36 2.69
N SER A 151 -7.03 -4.07 2.57
CA SER A 151 -6.07 -4.22 3.68
C SER A 151 -5.41 -2.89 4.00
N ASP A 152 -4.82 -2.75 5.19
CA ASP A 152 -4.10 -1.52 5.54
C ASP A 152 -2.90 -1.28 4.61
N LEU A 153 -2.28 -2.36 4.10
CA LEU A 153 -1.23 -2.27 3.10
C LEU A 153 -1.77 -1.76 1.75
N ALA A 154 -2.87 -2.33 1.27
CA ALA A 154 -3.48 -1.90 0.00
C ALA A 154 -3.94 -0.44 0.08
N PHE A 155 -4.52 -0.02 1.20
CA PHE A 155 -4.90 1.37 1.46
C PHE A 155 -3.68 2.31 1.46
N LEU A 156 -2.62 1.94 2.18
CA LEU A 156 -1.36 2.69 2.20
C LEU A 156 -0.78 2.85 0.80
N GLN A 157 -0.74 1.77 0.02
CA GLN A 157 -0.23 1.77 -1.35
C GLN A 157 -1.09 2.64 -2.26
N ARG A 158 -2.43 2.53 -2.17
CA ARG A 158 -3.36 3.37 -2.93
C ARG A 158 -3.15 4.86 -2.64
N LEU A 159 -3.02 5.23 -1.37
CA LEU A 159 -2.75 6.62 -1.00
C LEU A 159 -1.39 7.10 -1.54
N CYS A 160 -0.36 6.26 -1.47
CA CYS A 160 0.95 6.56 -2.05
C CYS A 160 0.85 6.77 -3.56
N GLU A 161 0.11 5.91 -4.26
CA GLU A 161 -0.12 6.00 -5.70
C GLU A 161 -0.89 7.25 -6.10
N GLU A 162 -2.01 7.55 -5.42
CA GLU A 162 -2.84 8.75 -5.65
C GLU A 162 -2.05 10.05 -5.47
N GLU A 163 -1.25 10.09 -4.41
CA GLU A 163 -0.43 11.23 -4.05
C GLU A 163 0.94 11.25 -4.73
N GLY A 164 1.32 10.22 -5.49
CA GLY A 164 2.65 10.13 -6.11
C GLY A 164 3.80 10.05 -5.10
N ILE A 165 3.54 9.55 -3.89
CA ILE A 165 4.55 9.22 -2.88
C ILE A 165 5.16 7.88 -3.27
N HIS A 166 6.46 7.83 -3.51
CA HIS A 166 7.16 6.57 -3.71
C HIS A 166 7.74 6.05 -2.40
N TYR A 167 8.00 4.74 -2.34
CA TYR A 167 8.77 4.19 -1.23
C TYR A 167 9.74 3.11 -1.67
N HIS A 168 10.82 2.97 -0.90
CA HIS A 168 11.86 1.96 -1.08
C HIS A 168 12.39 1.49 0.28
N PHE A 169 13.24 0.46 0.26
CA PHE A 169 13.81 -0.12 1.47
C PHE A 169 15.32 0.08 1.51
N GLU A 170 15.82 0.59 2.65
CA GLU A 170 17.24 0.62 2.94
C GLU A 170 17.57 -0.50 3.92
N HIS A 171 18.54 -1.35 3.57
CA HIS A 171 18.91 -2.52 4.37
C HIS A 171 20.21 -2.31 5.12
N ARG A 172 20.23 -2.80 6.35
CA ARG A 172 21.40 -2.94 7.24
C ARG A 172 21.41 -4.36 7.78
N ILE A 173 22.51 -4.79 8.38
CA ILE A 173 22.62 -6.16 8.91
C ILE A 173 21.61 -6.41 10.04
N ASP A 174 21.30 -5.37 10.82
CA ASP A 174 20.48 -5.40 12.02
C ASP A 174 19.05 -4.85 11.82
N GLY A 175 18.73 -4.34 10.63
CA GLY A 175 17.43 -3.76 10.36
C GLY A 175 17.21 -3.32 8.92
N HIS A 176 15.99 -2.90 8.63
CA HIS A 176 15.67 -2.19 7.39
C HIS A 176 14.74 -1.02 7.70
N VAL A 177 14.82 -0.01 6.86
CA VAL A 177 14.01 1.20 6.94
C VAL A 177 13.18 1.33 5.67
N VAL A 178 11.88 1.53 5.79
CA VAL A 178 11.04 1.95 4.66
C VAL A 178 11.06 3.47 4.54
N VAL A 179 11.50 3.98 3.40
CA VAL A 179 11.60 5.41 3.15
C VAL A 179 10.49 5.81 2.18
N PHE A 180 9.55 6.62 2.64
CA PHE A 180 8.52 7.25 1.81
C PHE A 180 8.97 8.65 1.42
N ALA A 181 8.93 8.99 0.14
CA ALA A 181 9.32 10.30 -0.36
C ALA A 181 8.45 10.75 -1.53
N ASP A 182 8.43 12.05 -1.80
CA ASP A 182 7.68 12.61 -2.92
C ASP A 182 8.56 13.30 -3.98
N ASP A 183 9.87 13.06 -3.90
CA ASP A 183 10.92 13.55 -4.80
C ASP A 183 12.09 12.56 -4.94
N ASN A 184 12.78 12.58 -6.07
CA ASN A 184 13.87 11.64 -6.33
C ASN A 184 15.17 11.92 -5.52
N MET A 185 15.28 13.02 -4.75
CA MET A 185 16.52 13.34 -4.01
C MET A 185 16.71 12.44 -2.78
N HIS A 186 15.63 11.85 -2.28
CA HIS A 186 15.66 10.90 -1.18
C HIS A 186 15.94 9.45 -1.61
N LEU A 187 16.07 9.19 -2.91
CA LEU A 187 16.61 7.93 -3.40
C LEU A 187 18.14 7.89 -3.22
N PRO A 188 18.78 6.72 -3.17
CA PRO A 188 20.24 6.62 -3.17
C PRO A 188 20.88 7.36 -4.35
N GLN A 189 21.64 8.42 -4.05
CA GLN A 189 22.21 9.33 -5.07
C GLN A 189 23.55 8.86 -5.67
N GLN A 190 24.23 7.90 -5.04
CA GLN A 190 25.51 7.41 -5.54
C GLN A 190 25.28 6.34 -6.63
N PRO A 191 25.70 6.58 -7.88
CA PRO A 191 25.54 5.60 -8.94
C PRO A 191 26.49 4.41 -8.73
N LEU A 192 25.97 3.22 -9.00
CA LEU A 192 26.75 2.00 -9.13
C LEU A 192 27.24 1.89 -10.57
N LEU A 193 28.56 1.95 -10.77
CA LEU A 193 29.17 1.82 -12.09
C LEU A 193 29.35 0.33 -12.40
N ILE A 194 28.75 -0.13 -13.50
CA ILE A 194 28.86 -1.53 -13.94
C ILE A 194 29.21 -1.54 -15.43
N ALA A 195 30.24 -2.30 -15.79
CA ALA A 195 30.62 -2.51 -17.18
C ALA A 195 29.61 -3.41 -17.88
N PHE A 196 29.33 -3.11 -19.15
CA PHE A 196 28.59 -4.02 -20.01
C PHE A 196 29.54 -5.11 -20.51
N ASN A 197 29.15 -6.37 -20.33
CA ASN A 197 29.85 -7.51 -20.89
C ASN A 197 28.87 -8.63 -21.24
N SER A 198 28.72 -8.89 -22.54
CA SER A 198 27.86 -9.97 -23.05
C SER A 198 28.46 -11.37 -22.90
N GLU A 199 29.72 -11.50 -22.50
CA GLU A 199 30.38 -12.78 -22.28
C GLU A 199 29.93 -13.42 -20.96
N THR A 200 29.56 -14.70 -21.03
CA THR A 200 28.91 -15.45 -19.95
C THR A 200 29.84 -15.81 -18.79
N GLU A 201 31.16 -15.65 -18.94
CA GLU A 201 32.20 -16.07 -17.99
C GLU A 201 33.21 -14.95 -17.68
N ALA A 202 32.72 -13.71 -17.55
CA ALA A 202 33.56 -12.59 -17.15
C ALA A 202 34.05 -12.76 -15.69
N PRO A 203 35.32 -12.42 -15.38
CA PRO A 203 35.86 -12.52 -14.01
C PRO A 203 35.27 -11.48 -13.04
N THR A 204 34.64 -10.43 -13.57
CA THR A 204 34.07 -9.32 -12.81
C THR A 204 32.58 -9.19 -13.09
N PRO A 205 31.74 -8.88 -12.07
CA PRO A 205 30.33 -8.65 -12.29
C PRO A 205 30.06 -7.56 -13.34
N ALA A 206 29.09 -7.80 -14.21
CA ALA A 206 28.76 -6.99 -15.37
C ALA A 206 27.25 -6.90 -15.61
N VAL A 207 26.85 -6.01 -16.50
CA VAL A 207 25.54 -6.06 -17.14
C VAL A 207 25.69 -6.89 -18.41
N ASN A 208 24.94 -7.99 -18.50
CA ASN A 208 25.08 -8.97 -19.60
C ASN A 208 24.15 -8.69 -20.77
N SER A 209 22.99 -8.10 -20.50
CA SER A 209 22.03 -7.73 -21.54
C SER A 209 21.26 -6.48 -21.12
N LEU A 210 20.95 -5.64 -22.12
CA LEU A 210 20.17 -4.42 -21.97
C LEU A 210 19.24 -4.28 -23.18
N PHE A 211 17.98 -3.98 -22.91
CA PHE A 211 16.96 -3.78 -23.92
C PHE A 211 16.10 -2.58 -23.52
N GLN A 212 15.92 -1.66 -24.46
CA GLN A 212 15.11 -0.48 -24.26
C GLN A 212 13.72 -0.70 -24.84
N ARG A 213 12.69 -0.38 -24.06
CA ARG A 213 11.29 -0.45 -24.48
C ARG A 213 10.66 0.93 -24.43
N HIS A 214 9.86 1.24 -25.45
CA HIS A 214 9.00 2.40 -25.47
C HIS A 214 7.56 1.94 -25.60
N ASP A 215 6.72 2.30 -24.63
CA ASP A 215 5.31 1.95 -24.64
C ASP A 215 4.49 3.19 -25.01
N ALA A 216 3.51 3.02 -25.91
CA ALA A 216 2.59 4.09 -26.27
C ALA A 216 1.69 4.40 -25.06
N VAL A 217 1.83 5.60 -24.50
CA VAL A 217 1.01 6.03 -23.36
C VAL A 217 -0.19 6.78 -23.89
N HIS A 218 -1.38 6.19 -23.73
CA HIS A 218 -2.62 6.89 -24.03
C HIS A 218 -2.93 7.88 -22.90
N PRO A 219 -3.04 9.19 -23.18
CA PRO A 219 -3.37 10.16 -22.15
C PRO A 219 -4.78 9.92 -21.65
N HIS A 220 -4.91 9.27 -20.49
CA HIS A 220 -6.19 9.23 -19.78
C HIS A 220 -6.34 10.52 -18.99
N ALA A 221 -7.40 11.28 -19.28
CA ALA A 221 -7.79 12.38 -18.41
C ALA A 221 -8.15 11.80 -17.05
N LEU A 222 -7.71 12.46 -15.97
CA LEU A 222 -8.19 12.13 -14.63
C LEU A 222 -9.72 12.26 -14.65
N ALA A 223 -10.43 11.16 -14.37
CA ALA A 223 -11.88 11.17 -14.26
C ALA A 223 -12.29 12.00 -13.03
N GLY A 224 -12.43 13.31 -13.21
CA GLY A 224 -12.99 14.22 -12.22
C GLY A 224 -14.49 14.28 -12.41
N VAL A 225 -15.26 13.69 -11.52
CA VAL A 225 -16.72 13.92 -11.51
C VAL A 225 -16.96 15.36 -11.06
N ARG A 226 -17.44 16.20 -11.99
CA ARG A 226 -17.80 17.59 -11.70
C ARG A 226 -19.18 17.62 -11.04
N ASN A 227 -19.24 18.12 -9.81
CA ASN A 227 -20.52 18.53 -9.22
C ASN A 227 -21.05 19.73 -10.03
N ARG A 228 -22.17 19.55 -10.76
CA ARG A 228 -22.84 20.65 -11.47
C ARG A 228 -23.17 21.75 -10.45
N GLY A 229 -22.70 22.98 -10.70
CA GLY A 229 -22.94 24.15 -9.84
C GLY A 229 -21.73 24.67 -9.06
N ARG A 230 -20.61 23.92 -8.99
CA ARG A 230 -19.34 24.47 -8.49
C ARG A 230 -18.65 25.22 -9.63
N GLN A 231 -18.31 26.50 -9.43
CA GLN A 231 -17.55 27.28 -10.41
C GLN A 231 -16.23 26.54 -10.71
N ALA A 232 -16.01 26.20 -11.98
CA ALA A 232 -14.74 25.65 -12.41
C ALA A 232 -13.72 26.79 -12.34
N SER A 233 -12.72 26.65 -11.47
CA SER A 233 -11.50 27.44 -11.63
C SER A 233 -10.94 27.10 -13.01
N GLU A 234 -10.69 28.11 -13.84
CA GLU A 234 -9.98 27.94 -15.11
C GLU A 234 -8.58 27.41 -14.80
N GLN A 235 -8.43 26.09 -14.75
CA GLN A 235 -7.16 25.43 -14.46
C GLN A 235 -6.34 25.41 -15.74
N LEU A 236 -5.22 26.13 -15.73
CA LEU A 236 -4.18 26.01 -16.75
C LEU A 236 -3.73 24.54 -16.83
N ALA A 237 -3.56 24.02 -18.04
CA ALA A 237 -2.99 22.68 -18.22
C ALA A 237 -1.57 22.65 -17.64
N ALA A 238 -1.18 21.54 -17.00
CA ALA A 238 0.15 21.37 -16.39
C ALA A 238 1.34 21.59 -17.36
N ASN A 239 1.07 21.69 -18.67
CA ASN A 239 2.05 21.90 -19.74
C ASN A 239 2.12 23.36 -20.22
N HIS A 240 1.27 24.26 -19.72
CA HIS A 240 1.31 25.65 -20.16
C HIS A 240 2.49 26.37 -19.50
N PRO A 241 3.38 27.02 -20.27
CA PRO A 241 4.34 27.94 -19.70
C PRO A 241 3.57 29.08 -19.01
N VAL A 242 4.09 29.54 -17.87
CA VAL A 242 3.53 30.72 -17.17
C VAL A 242 3.59 31.89 -18.15
N THR A 243 2.44 32.32 -18.64
CA THR A 243 2.33 33.26 -19.77
C THR A 243 2.69 34.70 -19.43
N ASP A 244 2.94 35.01 -18.15
CA ASP A 244 3.35 36.36 -17.75
C ASP A 244 4.24 36.32 -16.48
N PRO A 245 5.57 36.49 -16.60
CA PRO A 245 6.47 36.55 -15.44
C PRO A 245 6.30 37.83 -14.60
N GLY A 246 5.54 38.83 -15.08
CA GLY A 246 5.28 40.09 -14.39
C GLY A 246 3.98 40.14 -13.58
N ALA A 247 3.06 39.19 -13.79
CA ALA A 247 1.86 39.08 -12.99
C ALA A 247 2.17 38.28 -11.72
N MET A 248 2.17 38.92 -10.55
CA MET A 248 2.20 38.22 -9.28
C MET A 248 1.02 37.25 -9.26
N PRO A 249 1.24 35.91 -9.30
CA PRO A 249 0.13 34.97 -9.24
C PRO A 249 -0.61 35.24 -7.94
N ALA A 250 -1.93 35.42 -8.00
CA ALA A 250 -2.73 35.42 -6.78
C ALA A 250 -2.36 34.18 -5.97
N ALA A 251 -2.10 34.34 -4.67
CA ALA A 251 -1.68 33.23 -3.82
C ALA A 251 -2.73 32.10 -3.90
N LEU A 252 -2.35 31.01 -4.57
CA LEU A 252 -3.24 29.88 -4.79
C LEU A 252 -3.67 29.28 -3.44
N SER A 253 -4.96 28.95 -3.34
CA SER A 253 -5.48 28.27 -2.16
C SER A 253 -4.75 26.93 -1.94
N PRO A 254 -4.70 26.43 -0.70
CA PRO A 254 -4.13 25.12 -0.38
C PRO A 254 -4.70 24.00 -1.29
N GLU A 255 -6.00 24.05 -1.60
CA GLU A 255 -6.68 23.10 -2.47
C GLU A 255 -6.29 23.25 -3.94
N GLN A 256 -6.15 24.48 -4.44
CA GLN A 256 -5.72 24.76 -5.81
C GLN A 256 -4.28 24.25 -6.05
N ARG A 257 -3.36 24.54 -5.12
CA ARG A 257 -1.98 24.03 -5.17
C ARG A 257 -1.92 22.51 -5.18
N HIS A 258 -2.77 21.88 -4.37
CA HIS A 258 -2.86 20.42 -4.33
C HIS A 258 -3.39 19.84 -5.65
N ALA A 259 -4.41 20.46 -6.25
CA ALA A 259 -4.96 20.04 -7.54
C ALA A 259 -3.94 20.15 -8.70
N GLU A 260 -3.20 21.27 -8.79
CA GLU A 260 -2.13 21.44 -9.79
C GLU A 260 -1.03 20.38 -9.63
N ARG A 261 -0.62 20.12 -8.38
CA ARG A 261 0.37 19.06 -8.08
C ARG A 261 -0.11 17.69 -8.49
N ARG A 262 -1.38 17.34 -8.23
CA ARG A 262 -1.96 16.07 -8.68
C ARG A 262 -1.93 15.95 -10.20
N SER A 263 -2.22 17.03 -10.93
CA SER A 263 -2.13 17.07 -12.39
C SER A 263 -0.69 16.85 -12.88
N ARG A 264 0.29 17.56 -12.28
CA ARG A 264 1.72 17.38 -12.58
C ARG A 264 2.19 15.95 -12.31
N ARG A 265 1.87 15.39 -11.15
CA ARG A 265 2.23 14.01 -10.76
C ARG A 265 1.62 12.97 -11.72
N HIS A 266 0.42 13.24 -12.25
CA HIS A 266 -0.19 12.40 -13.27
C HIS A 266 0.60 12.38 -14.59
N LEU A 267 1.08 13.55 -15.05
CA LEU A 267 1.95 13.63 -16.22
C LEU A 267 3.30 12.95 -15.99
N GLU A 268 3.92 13.15 -14.82
CA GLU A 268 5.17 12.49 -14.44
C GLU A 268 5.02 10.95 -14.45
N ARG A 269 3.88 10.43 -13.95
CA ARG A 269 3.55 9.00 -14.03
C ARG A 269 3.44 8.49 -15.46
N GLN A 270 2.81 9.26 -16.36
CA GLN A 270 2.75 8.91 -17.77
C GLN A 270 4.15 8.84 -18.41
N ARG A 271 5.06 9.76 -18.04
CA ARG A 271 6.45 9.73 -18.50
C ARG A 271 7.21 8.48 -18.02
N CYS A 272 6.94 8.02 -16.79
CA CYS A 272 7.53 6.77 -16.27
C CYS A 272 7.14 5.54 -17.10
N GLN A 273 5.98 5.55 -17.75
CA GLN A 273 5.50 4.44 -18.58
C GLN A 273 6.05 4.49 -20.00
N TYR A 274 6.51 5.65 -20.46
CA TYR A 274 6.88 5.87 -21.86
C TYR A 274 8.20 5.18 -22.24
N ARG A 275 9.25 5.33 -21.43
CA ARG A 275 10.61 4.81 -21.73
C ARG A 275 11.14 4.06 -20.52
N CYS A 276 11.43 2.77 -20.70
CA CYS A 276 12.16 1.97 -19.71
C CYS A 276 13.27 1.16 -20.38
N VAL A 277 14.21 0.72 -19.55
CA VAL A 277 15.24 -0.26 -19.91
C VAL A 277 15.06 -1.46 -19.02
N GLN A 278 15.26 -2.63 -19.60
CA GLN A 278 15.27 -3.89 -18.90
C GLN A 278 16.62 -4.55 -19.19
N GLY A 279 17.13 -5.34 -18.26
CA GLY A 279 18.44 -5.93 -18.43
C GLY A 279 18.71 -7.06 -17.45
N ARG A 280 19.83 -7.75 -17.68
CA ARG A 280 20.31 -8.83 -16.82
C ARG A 280 21.72 -8.49 -16.33
N SER A 281 22.00 -8.78 -15.05
CA SER A 281 23.30 -8.59 -14.43
C SER A 281 23.60 -9.70 -13.43
N ASP A 282 24.86 -9.90 -13.10
CA ASP A 282 25.35 -10.74 -11.99
C ASP A 282 25.88 -9.91 -10.81
N CYS A 283 25.65 -8.59 -10.80
CA CYS A 283 26.06 -7.72 -9.71
C CYS A 283 25.12 -7.80 -8.49
N THR A 284 25.65 -8.26 -7.36
CA THR A 284 24.95 -8.39 -6.06
C THR A 284 24.63 -7.05 -5.40
N GLY A 285 25.33 -5.98 -5.77
CA GLY A 285 25.13 -4.62 -5.24
C GLY A 285 23.99 -3.83 -5.91
N LEU A 286 23.39 -4.36 -6.97
CA LEU A 286 22.26 -3.73 -7.63
C LEU A 286 20.99 -3.95 -6.79
N LEU A 287 20.34 -2.86 -6.40
CA LEU A 287 19.11 -2.88 -5.60
C LEU A 287 18.08 -1.86 -6.12
N SER A 288 16.81 -2.06 -5.77
CA SER A 288 15.74 -1.15 -6.17
C SER A 288 15.93 0.24 -5.56
N GLY A 289 15.64 1.28 -6.33
CA GLY A 289 15.86 2.68 -5.96
C GLY A 289 17.30 3.19 -6.16
N ARG A 290 18.29 2.32 -6.42
CA ARG A 290 19.66 2.77 -6.73
C ARG A 290 19.80 3.28 -8.17
N LEU A 291 20.77 4.17 -8.36
CA LEU A 291 21.22 4.59 -9.67
C LEU A 291 22.25 3.59 -10.22
N LEU A 292 22.05 3.17 -11.47
CA LEU A 292 22.96 2.34 -12.26
C LEU A 292 23.56 3.22 -13.36
N GLN A 293 24.89 3.21 -13.47
CA GLN A 293 25.58 3.78 -14.62
C GLN A 293 26.26 2.66 -15.39
N VAL A 294 25.75 2.37 -16.58
CA VAL A 294 26.35 1.36 -17.47
C VAL A 294 27.57 1.99 -18.15
N THR A 295 28.64 1.23 -18.27
CA THR A 295 29.87 1.63 -18.97
C THR A 295 30.20 0.64 -20.06
N ASP A 296 30.94 1.08 -21.09
CA ASP A 296 31.43 0.24 -22.18
C ASP A 296 30.35 -0.47 -23.03
N HIS A 297 29.09 -0.01 -22.98
CA HIS A 297 28.06 -0.52 -23.86
C HIS A 297 28.26 -0.01 -25.31
N PRO A 298 28.22 -0.88 -26.34
CA PRO A 298 28.48 -0.49 -27.74
C PRO A 298 27.49 0.55 -28.29
N VAL A 299 26.24 0.54 -27.81
CA VAL A 299 25.25 1.59 -28.09
C VAL A 299 25.34 2.67 -27.02
N ALA A 300 25.75 3.88 -27.42
CA ALA A 300 26.07 4.99 -26.52
C ALA A 300 24.93 5.42 -25.58
N SER A 301 23.67 5.35 -26.03
CA SER A 301 22.51 5.74 -25.21
C SER A 301 22.27 4.84 -24.00
N PHE A 302 22.85 3.65 -23.95
CA PHE A 302 22.77 2.79 -22.76
C PHE A 302 23.79 3.18 -21.69
N ASN A 303 24.85 3.91 -22.03
CA ASN A 303 25.85 4.39 -21.06
C ASN A 303 25.37 5.61 -20.24
N GLU A 304 24.07 5.89 -20.27
CA GLU A 304 23.39 6.87 -19.43
C GLU A 304 23.22 6.36 -17.99
N GLN A 305 22.71 7.22 -17.11
CA GLN A 305 22.31 6.86 -15.76
C GLN A 305 20.85 6.40 -15.72
N TRP A 306 20.61 5.31 -15.00
CA TRP A 306 19.33 4.62 -14.93
C TRP A 306 18.91 4.45 -13.46
N LEU A 307 17.69 4.84 -13.12
CA LEU A 307 17.08 4.54 -11.83
C LEU A 307 16.48 3.14 -11.87
N VAL A 308 16.99 2.22 -11.07
CA VAL A 308 16.48 0.85 -11.01
C VAL A 308 15.15 0.82 -10.25
N THR A 309 14.08 0.40 -10.91
CA THR A 309 12.72 0.41 -10.34
C THR A 309 12.23 -0.95 -9.87
N GLU A 310 12.71 -2.04 -10.48
CA GLU A 310 12.35 -3.42 -10.12
C GLU A 310 13.55 -4.34 -10.35
N LEU A 311 13.75 -5.33 -9.47
CA LEU A 311 14.68 -6.44 -9.65
C LEU A 311 14.05 -7.78 -9.28
N ARG A 312 14.50 -8.81 -9.99
CA ARG A 312 14.29 -10.21 -9.65
C ARG A 312 15.65 -10.86 -9.45
N HIS A 313 15.90 -11.36 -8.25
CA HIS A 313 17.16 -11.99 -7.87
C HIS A 313 17.03 -13.50 -7.92
N GLN A 314 18.06 -14.17 -8.40
CA GLN A 314 18.21 -15.61 -8.31
C GLN A 314 19.62 -15.93 -7.88
N GLY A 315 19.75 -16.73 -6.83
CA GLY A 315 21.04 -17.26 -6.39
C GLY A 315 20.94 -18.74 -6.12
N GLN A 316 21.98 -19.49 -6.50
CA GLN A 316 22.07 -20.92 -6.27
C GLN A 316 23.51 -21.31 -6.01
N GLN A 317 23.71 -22.21 -5.05
CA GLN A 317 25.00 -22.79 -4.76
C GLN A 317 25.02 -24.27 -5.12
N SER A 318 26.01 -24.68 -5.90
CA SER A 318 26.37 -26.10 -6.02
C SER A 318 26.95 -26.58 -4.70
N SER A 319 26.34 -27.59 -4.10
CA SER A 319 26.92 -28.31 -2.97
C SER A 319 27.55 -29.61 -3.50
N ILE A 320 28.60 -30.13 -2.82
CA ILE A 320 29.12 -31.49 -3.05
C ILE A 320 27.97 -32.52 -3.08
N LEU A 321 26.91 -32.19 -2.35
CA LEU A 321 25.84 -33.09 -2.03
C LEU A 321 24.56 -32.90 -2.86
N ASP A 322 24.55 -31.90 -3.76
CA ASP A 322 23.55 -31.68 -4.82
C ASP A 322 24.33 -31.16 -6.05
N PRO A 323 24.93 -32.08 -6.84
CA PRO A 323 25.91 -31.74 -7.86
C PRO A 323 25.27 -31.21 -9.15
N THR A 324 24.13 -30.51 -9.05
CA THR A 324 23.54 -29.82 -10.20
C THR A 324 24.55 -28.78 -10.71
N PRO A 325 24.94 -28.84 -11.99
CA PRO A 325 25.81 -27.83 -12.57
C PRO A 325 25.06 -26.50 -12.57
N VAL A 326 25.56 -25.53 -11.83
CA VAL A 326 24.96 -24.19 -11.75
C VAL A 326 25.68 -23.31 -12.74
N SER A 327 24.98 -22.85 -13.79
CA SER A 327 25.56 -21.98 -14.82
C SER A 327 25.96 -20.61 -14.27
N HIS A 328 25.20 -20.07 -13.31
CA HIS A 328 25.48 -18.79 -12.65
C HIS A 328 25.16 -18.88 -11.16
N ARG A 329 26.15 -18.54 -10.32
CA ARG A 329 25.99 -18.53 -8.86
C ARG A 329 24.94 -17.50 -8.40
N TYR A 330 24.91 -16.34 -9.06
CA TYR A 330 23.89 -15.32 -8.87
C TYR A 330 23.63 -14.59 -10.19
N HIS A 331 22.39 -14.19 -10.41
CA HIS A 331 22.01 -13.21 -11.41
C HIS A 331 20.76 -12.47 -10.97
N ASN A 332 20.51 -11.33 -11.61
CA ASN A 332 19.29 -10.57 -11.49
C ASN A 332 18.80 -10.08 -12.84
N ASP A 333 17.48 -9.97 -12.97
CA ASP A 333 16.80 -9.27 -14.04
C ASP A 333 16.23 -7.98 -13.48
N PHE A 334 16.55 -6.84 -14.09
CA PHE A 334 16.14 -5.54 -13.60
C PHE A 334 15.34 -4.76 -14.64
N THR A 335 14.51 -3.83 -14.15
CA THR A 335 13.86 -2.77 -14.93
C THR A 335 14.28 -1.43 -14.36
N ALA A 336 14.59 -0.48 -15.23
CA ALA A 336 15.07 0.84 -14.87
C ALA A 336 14.48 1.94 -15.76
N LEU A 337 14.46 3.16 -15.25
CA LEU A 337 14.02 4.37 -15.96
C LEU A 337 15.20 5.33 -16.15
N PRO A 338 15.18 6.22 -17.15
CA PRO A 338 16.19 7.28 -17.22
C PRO A 338 16.18 8.08 -15.90
N TRP A 339 17.35 8.34 -15.31
CA TRP A 339 17.46 9.01 -14.00
C TRP A 339 16.74 10.37 -13.95
N SER A 340 16.73 11.10 -15.08
CA SER A 340 16.06 12.39 -15.22
C SER A 340 14.53 12.33 -15.15
N THR A 341 13.97 11.13 -15.08
CA THR A 341 12.53 10.90 -14.97
C THR A 341 12.13 10.91 -13.49
N GLU A 342 11.32 11.89 -13.11
CA GLU A 342 10.67 11.93 -11.79
C GLU A 342 9.83 10.67 -11.60
N PHE A 343 10.26 9.78 -10.70
CA PHE A 343 9.56 8.51 -10.51
C PHE A 343 8.22 8.77 -9.81
N ARG A 344 7.14 8.31 -10.43
CA ARG A 344 5.83 8.27 -9.80
C ARG A 344 5.27 6.85 -9.86
N PRO A 345 4.75 6.32 -8.73
CA PRO A 345 4.20 4.98 -8.71
C PRO A 345 3.06 4.84 -9.74
N PRO A 346 3.00 3.71 -10.47
CA PRO A 346 1.85 3.40 -11.30
C PRO A 346 0.60 3.20 -10.42
N LEU A 347 -0.59 3.50 -10.95
CA LEU A 347 -1.86 3.27 -10.25
C LEU A 347 -2.23 1.78 -10.35
N LYS A 348 -1.66 0.94 -9.48
CA LYS A 348 -1.93 -0.50 -9.41
C LYS A 348 -3.10 -0.81 -8.48
N GLN A 349 -3.25 -0.06 -7.39
CA GLN A 349 -4.32 -0.24 -6.44
C GLN A 349 -5.61 0.39 -6.97
N PRO A 350 -6.68 -0.39 -7.17
CA PRO A 350 -7.94 0.15 -7.64
C PRO A 350 -8.55 1.03 -6.55
N ARG A 351 -9.10 2.19 -6.94
CA ARG A 351 -9.89 3.00 -6.02
C ARG A 351 -11.14 2.23 -5.62
N PRO A 352 -11.48 2.13 -4.32
CA PRO A 352 -12.64 1.35 -3.89
C PRO A 352 -13.92 1.94 -4.47
N ASN A 353 -14.84 1.06 -4.83
CA ASN A 353 -16.19 1.37 -5.28
C ASN A 353 -17.16 0.92 -4.18
N ILE A 354 -17.99 1.83 -3.68
CA ILE A 354 -18.89 1.56 -2.55
C ILE A 354 -20.34 1.51 -3.04
N PRO A 355 -20.85 0.33 -3.43
CA PRO A 355 -22.18 0.21 -4.00
C PRO A 355 -23.28 0.21 -2.93
N GLY A 356 -24.44 0.75 -3.30
CA GLY A 356 -25.67 0.60 -2.51
C GLY A 356 -25.75 1.55 -1.32
N TYR A 357 -26.35 1.04 -0.23
CA TYR A 357 -26.62 1.80 0.98
C TYR A 357 -25.93 1.15 2.18
N HIS A 358 -25.38 1.98 3.05
CA HIS A 358 -24.73 1.57 4.28
C HIS A 358 -25.42 2.21 5.49
N LEU A 359 -25.50 1.48 6.60
CA LEU A 359 -26.03 2.01 7.84
C LEU A 359 -24.98 2.89 8.53
N ALA A 360 -25.41 4.05 9.01
CA ALA A 360 -24.65 4.94 9.86
C ALA A 360 -25.49 5.35 11.08
N GLN A 361 -24.83 5.65 12.19
CA GLN A 361 -25.48 6.13 13.40
C GLN A 361 -25.39 7.65 13.50
N VAL A 362 -26.50 8.32 13.80
CA VAL A 362 -26.52 9.77 14.00
C VAL A 362 -25.89 10.13 15.34
N LEU A 363 -24.94 11.06 15.34
CA LEU A 363 -24.24 11.54 16.53
C LEU A 363 -24.92 12.79 17.11
N GLY A 364 -24.82 12.96 18.42
CA GLY A 364 -25.39 14.10 19.15
C GLY A 364 -25.88 13.71 20.55
N VAL A 365 -26.67 14.58 21.16
CA VAL A 365 -27.28 14.32 22.48
C VAL A 365 -28.39 13.28 22.30
N PRO A 366 -28.32 12.10 22.95
CA PRO A 366 -29.30 11.02 22.77
C PRO A 366 -30.75 11.52 22.84
N GLY A 367 -31.57 11.08 21.90
CA GLY A 367 -33.01 11.42 21.84
C GLY A 367 -33.34 12.81 21.29
N HIS A 368 -32.37 13.70 21.10
CA HIS A 368 -32.59 15.01 20.49
C HIS A 368 -32.42 14.94 18.96
N PRO A 369 -33.15 15.76 18.17
CA PRO A 369 -32.90 15.88 16.73
C PRO A 369 -31.44 16.25 16.43
N ALA A 370 -30.88 15.68 15.36
CA ALA A 370 -29.52 15.96 14.93
C ALA A 370 -29.27 17.46 14.74
N LYS A 371 -28.10 17.94 15.16
CA LYS A 371 -27.69 19.32 14.87
C LYS A 371 -27.03 19.38 13.50
N ARG A 372 -27.38 20.40 12.72
CA ARG A 372 -26.69 20.73 11.47
C ARG A 372 -25.50 21.64 11.75
N ASP A 373 -24.46 21.50 10.96
CA ASP A 373 -23.38 22.49 10.90
C ASP A 373 -23.75 23.67 9.97
N ASP A 374 -22.84 24.65 9.85
CA ASP A 374 -23.02 25.84 9.00
C ASP A 374 -23.20 25.51 7.51
N GLN A 375 -22.88 24.27 7.10
CA GLN A 375 -23.03 23.77 5.74
C GLN A 375 -24.27 22.88 5.56
N GLY A 376 -25.11 22.76 6.59
CA GLY A 376 -26.33 21.96 6.57
C GLY A 376 -26.10 20.44 6.67
N ARG A 377 -24.89 20.00 7.05
CA ARG A 377 -24.50 18.59 7.19
C ARG A 377 -24.82 18.06 8.58
N ILE A 378 -24.97 16.74 8.69
CA ILE A 378 -25.19 16.05 9.97
C ILE A 378 -23.98 15.19 10.32
N ALA A 379 -23.58 15.23 11.59
CA ALA A 379 -22.57 14.34 12.14
C ALA A 379 -23.10 12.91 12.28
N VAL A 380 -22.42 11.96 11.65
CA VAL A 380 -22.73 10.54 11.74
C VAL A 380 -21.47 9.72 12.00
N ARG A 381 -21.68 8.48 12.43
CA ARG A 381 -20.64 7.45 12.52
C ARG A 381 -20.95 6.36 11.50
N LEU A 382 -20.03 6.16 10.56
CA LEU A 382 -20.12 5.15 9.52
C LEU A 382 -19.06 4.07 9.79
N TRP A 383 -19.50 2.80 9.89
CA TRP A 383 -18.65 1.65 10.26
C TRP A 383 -17.86 1.87 11.56
N PRO A 384 -18.53 1.84 12.73
CA PRO A 384 -17.86 2.05 14.01
C PRO A 384 -16.73 1.04 14.24
N SER A 385 -15.59 1.51 14.74
CA SER A 385 -14.50 0.63 15.15
C SER A 385 -14.91 -0.16 16.39
N HIS A 386 -14.73 -1.49 16.38
CA HIS A 386 -14.94 -2.32 17.57
C HIS A 386 -13.73 -2.32 18.53
N ALA A 387 -12.64 -1.63 18.17
CA ALA A 387 -11.45 -1.55 19.02
C ALA A 387 -11.70 -0.61 20.20
N ALA A 388 -11.58 -1.14 21.42
CA ALA A 388 -11.81 -0.37 22.64
C ALA A 388 -10.78 0.78 22.77
N GLY A 389 -11.28 2.02 22.86
CA GLY A 389 -10.48 3.21 23.20
C GLY A 389 -10.29 4.26 22.10
N GLU A 390 -10.71 4.00 20.84
CA GLU A 390 -10.77 5.04 19.81
C GLU A 390 -12.14 5.73 19.86
N GLU A 391 -12.19 7.01 20.27
CA GLU A 391 -13.37 7.83 20.00
C GLU A 391 -13.40 8.16 18.50
N ASP A 392 -14.25 7.46 17.75
CA ASP A 392 -14.45 7.73 16.33
C ASP A 392 -14.90 9.19 16.13
N GLU A 393 -14.06 9.97 15.45
CA GLU A 393 -14.36 11.35 15.08
C GLU A 393 -15.63 11.44 14.20
N PRO A 394 -16.47 12.48 14.39
CA PRO A 394 -17.72 12.61 13.67
C PRO A 394 -17.50 12.87 12.16
N LEU A 395 -18.14 12.06 11.32
CA LEU A 395 -18.19 12.30 9.87
C LEU A 395 -19.39 13.19 9.53
N TYR A 396 -19.14 14.39 9.03
CA TYR A 396 -20.20 15.33 8.63
C TYR A 396 -20.63 15.09 7.18
N LEU A 397 -21.87 14.64 6.99
CA LEU A 397 -22.41 14.30 5.68
C LEU A 397 -23.53 15.23 5.22
N PRO A 398 -23.56 15.61 3.93
CA PRO A 398 -24.69 16.34 3.35
C PRO A 398 -25.93 15.46 3.26
N ILE A 399 -27.10 16.07 3.40
CA ILE A 399 -28.39 15.38 3.31
C ILE A 399 -28.89 15.40 1.86
N ALA A 400 -29.25 14.24 1.33
CA ALA A 400 -29.92 14.15 0.04
C ALA A 400 -31.32 14.76 0.14
N MET A 401 -31.54 15.85 -0.60
CA MET A 401 -32.81 16.55 -0.63
C MET A 401 -33.79 15.90 -1.61
N THR A 402 -35.01 15.60 -1.17
CA THR A 402 -36.04 14.94 -2.00
C THR A 402 -37.04 15.90 -2.65
N HIS A 403 -36.97 17.20 -2.34
CA HIS A 403 -37.91 18.20 -2.85
C HIS A 403 -37.26 19.57 -3.03
N ALA A 404 -37.72 20.32 -4.03
CA ALA A 404 -37.16 21.60 -4.46
C ALA A 404 -37.29 22.75 -3.44
N GLY A 405 -38.02 22.55 -2.34
CA GLY A 405 -38.25 23.54 -1.26
C GLY A 405 -37.13 23.67 -0.21
N GLY A 406 -36.03 22.93 -0.35
CA GLY A 406 -34.72 23.32 0.18
C GLY A 406 -34.45 23.18 1.69
N CYS A 407 -35.45 22.97 2.55
CA CYS A 407 -35.22 22.91 4.00
C CYS A 407 -36.01 21.80 4.67
N ILE A 408 -35.30 20.83 5.28
CA ILE A 408 -35.94 19.89 6.22
C ILE A 408 -36.09 20.64 7.57
N PRO A 409 -37.26 20.67 8.20
CA PRO A 409 -37.41 21.29 9.52
C PRO A 409 -36.58 20.56 10.58
N GLN A 410 -36.16 21.26 11.62
CA GLN A 410 -35.25 20.71 12.64
C GLN A 410 -35.86 19.51 13.37
N GLU A 411 -37.18 19.52 13.57
CA GLU A 411 -37.96 18.48 14.24
C GLU A 411 -38.07 17.19 13.41
N ALA A 412 -37.93 17.32 12.07
CA ALA A 412 -37.97 16.19 11.14
C ALA A 412 -36.59 15.56 10.91
N LEU A 413 -35.53 16.08 11.53
CA LEU A 413 -34.22 15.44 11.49
C LEU A 413 -34.21 14.15 12.31
N PRO A 414 -33.40 13.16 11.90
CA PRO A 414 -33.21 11.95 12.68
C PRO A 414 -32.65 12.29 14.07
N ARG A 415 -33.08 11.54 15.08
CA ARG A 415 -32.64 11.76 16.46
C ARG A 415 -31.25 11.14 16.65
N ALA A 416 -30.39 11.77 17.45
CA ALA A 416 -29.12 11.19 17.80
C ALA A 416 -29.31 9.80 18.43
N GLY A 417 -28.50 8.84 17.98
CA GLY A 417 -28.61 7.42 18.28
C GLY A 417 -29.39 6.60 17.26
N SER A 418 -30.20 7.23 16.38
CA SER A 418 -30.92 6.50 15.33
C SER A 418 -30.00 6.09 14.18
N GLU A 419 -30.38 5.03 13.49
CA GLU A 419 -29.73 4.58 12.26
C GLU A 419 -30.28 5.33 11.05
N VAL A 420 -29.39 5.66 10.12
CA VAL A 420 -29.69 6.34 8.84
C VAL A 420 -28.93 5.65 7.71
N TRP A 421 -29.43 5.78 6.50
CA TRP A 421 -28.77 5.24 5.32
C TRP A 421 -27.80 6.26 4.72
N VAL A 422 -26.62 5.80 4.34
CA VAL A 422 -25.61 6.54 3.58
C VAL A 422 -25.47 5.88 2.22
N SER A 423 -25.52 6.67 1.16
CA SER A 423 -25.19 6.25 -0.20
C SER A 423 -23.98 7.02 -0.71
N PHE A 424 -23.28 6.47 -1.70
CA PHE A 424 -22.10 7.08 -2.31
C PHE A 424 -22.43 7.42 -3.76
N LEU A 425 -22.36 8.72 -4.12
CA LEU A 425 -22.66 9.17 -5.47
C LEU A 425 -21.67 8.58 -6.47
N ASP A 426 -22.15 7.93 -7.52
CA ASP A 426 -21.35 7.17 -8.49
C ASP A 426 -20.51 6.05 -7.84
N SER A 427 -20.95 5.58 -6.67
CA SER A 427 -20.21 4.68 -5.78
C SER A 427 -18.81 5.22 -5.38
N ASP A 428 -18.62 6.54 -5.43
CA ASP A 428 -17.36 7.19 -5.12
C ASP A 428 -17.21 7.37 -3.59
N PRO A 429 -16.14 6.81 -2.97
CA PRO A 429 -15.89 6.91 -1.52
C PRO A 429 -15.77 8.35 -1.01
N ASP A 430 -15.39 9.30 -1.87
CA ASP A 430 -15.23 10.71 -1.49
C ASP A 430 -16.55 11.50 -1.62
N ARG A 431 -17.65 10.85 -2.03
CA ARG A 431 -18.97 11.50 -2.24
C ARG A 431 -20.12 10.80 -1.48
N PRO A 432 -19.99 10.59 -0.16
CA PRO A 432 -21.09 10.12 0.69
C PRO A 432 -22.21 11.16 0.81
N ILE A 433 -23.45 10.69 0.79
CA ILE A 433 -24.67 11.45 1.02
C ILE A 433 -25.59 10.71 2.00
N LEU A 434 -26.24 11.45 2.90
CA LEU A 434 -27.24 10.90 3.80
C LEU A 434 -28.58 10.78 3.10
N CYS A 435 -29.13 9.57 3.10
CA CYS A 435 -30.47 9.28 2.60
C CYS A 435 -31.40 9.18 3.81
N LEU A 436 -32.22 10.22 4.01
CA LEU A 436 -33.23 10.19 5.06
C LEU A 436 -34.44 9.39 4.56
N ASP A 437 -34.78 8.33 5.30
CA ASP A 437 -36.07 7.69 5.11
C ASP A 437 -37.16 8.60 5.67
N THR A 438 -38.05 9.05 4.80
CA THR A 438 -39.23 9.85 5.20
C THR A 438 -40.27 9.00 5.95
N ARG A 439 -40.06 7.68 6.11
CA ARG A 439 -40.98 6.76 6.76
C ARG A 439 -40.29 5.80 7.73
N GLN A 440 -40.09 6.23 8.99
CA GLN A 440 -40.52 5.46 10.18
C GLN A 440 -40.08 6.14 11.48
N THR A 441 -40.97 6.98 12.03
CA THR A 441 -41.17 6.96 13.48
C THR A 441 -41.75 5.60 13.84
N ARG A 442 -40.90 4.60 14.05
CA ARG A 442 -41.32 3.38 14.72
C ARG A 442 -41.40 3.72 16.21
N SER A 443 -42.58 4.16 16.66
CA SER A 443 -42.86 4.23 18.10
C SER A 443 -42.50 2.88 18.71
N PRO A 444 -41.77 2.82 19.84
CA PRO A 444 -41.52 1.54 20.49
C PRO A 444 -42.87 0.91 20.80
N ARG A 445 -43.18 -0.24 20.19
CA ARG A 445 -44.35 -1.04 20.55
C ARG A 445 -44.11 -1.60 21.95
N ASN A 446 -44.46 -0.82 22.96
CA ASN A 446 -44.71 -1.32 24.30
C ASN A 446 -46.10 -1.95 24.30
N THR A 447 -46.20 -3.19 23.86
CA THR A 447 -47.31 -4.08 24.20
C THR A 447 -46.76 -5.48 24.34
N ARG A 448 -46.56 -5.94 25.58
CA ARG A 448 -46.66 -7.38 25.86
C ARG A 448 -48.03 -7.83 25.36
N PRO A 449 -48.16 -8.93 24.62
CA PRO A 449 -49.47 -9.50 24.41
C PRO A 449 -49.96 -10.00 25.78
N GLU A 450 -51.06 -9.45 26.28
CA GLU A 450 -51.84 -10.13 27.29
C GLU A 450 -52.21 -11.50 26.71
N GLN A 451 -51.69 -12.55 27.35
CA GLN A 451 -52.13 -13.91 27.08
C GLN A 451 -53.56 -14.02 27.57
N ASP A 452 -54.51 -13.90 26.65
CA ASP A 452 -55.91 -14.20 26.90
C ASP A 452 -56.06 -15.72 27.01
N SER A 453 -55.78 -16.26 28.20
CA SER A 453 -55.83 -17.69 28.55
C SER A 453 -57.26 -18.25 28.65
N SER A 454 -58.26 -17.53 28.13
CA SER A 454 -59.68 -17.91 28.17
C SER A 454 -60.06 -18.91 27.06
N LEU A 455 -59.37 -18.91 25.92
CA LEU A 455 -59.74 -19.72 24.75
C LEU A 455 -59.19 -21.16 24.75
N LEU A 456 -58.20 -21.46 25.60
CA LEU A 456 -57.59 -22.80 25.68
C LEU A 456 -58.35 -23.77 26.61
N LEU A 457 -59.15 -23.26 27.53
CA LEU A 457 -59.94 -24.07 28.48
C LEU A 457 -61.27 -24.56 27.90
N ASP A 458 -61.88 -23.83 26.97
CA ASP A 458 -63.15 -24.23 26.34
C ASP A 458 -62.96 -25.34 25.30
N TRP A 459 -61.79 -25.41 24.64
CA TRP A 459 -61.50 -26.47 23.68
C TRP A 459 -61.29 -27.84 24.34
N LEU A 460 -60.74 -27.89 25.56
CA LEU A 460 -60.51 -29.14 26.30
C LEU A 460 -61.76 -29.72 26.97
N ARG A 461 -62.85 -28.95 27.10
CA ARG A 461 -64.08 -29.39 27.80
C ARG A 461 -65.12 -30.04 26.88
N HIS A 462 -64.97 -29.94 25.57
CA HIS A 462 -66.03 -30.34 24.62
C HIS A 462 -65.67 -31.46 23.63
N HIS A 463 -64.54 -32.16 23.82
CA HIS A 463 -64.19 -33.34 23.01
C HIS A 463 -64.02 -34.60 23.85
N THR A 464 -65.14 -35.16 24.31
CA THR A 464 -65.23 -36.57 24.74
C THR A 464 -66.46 -37.22 24.10
N GLY A 465 -66.21 -38.05 23.09
CA GLY A 465 -67.06 -39.17 22.61
C GLY A 465 -68.32 -38.81 21.82
N PRO A 466 -68.93 -39.77 21.10
CA PRO A 466 -68.71 -41.23 21.15
C PRO A 466 -67.74 -41.82 20.13
#